data_AF-A0A8T3NWW5-F1
#
_entry.id   AF-A0A8T3NWW5-F1
#
_cell.length_a   1.000
_cell.length_b   1.000
_cell.length_c   1.000
_cell.angle_alpha   90.00
_cell.angle_beta   90.00
_cell.angle_gamma   90.00
#
_symmetry.space_group_name_H-M   'P 1'
#
loop_
_entity.id
_entity.type
_entity.pdbx_description
1 polymer ?
#
loop_
_entity_poly.entity_id
_entity_poly.type
_entity_poly.pdbx_seq_one_letter_code
_entity_poly.pdbx_strand_id
1 'polypeptide(L)'
;KSRKRVTFRAQHSRQRTDEPSTRLETCARDASRLLKSDRLLAALVPVSQETDALAGQLEDRVETLRSSSNEEQKKSMTAEVQELRARKLLAKHEIQVLAEIERKKKVAAYELCLNDTKTQTITQKSTAVTKTAVTQKLKKSFQDELGRLAFRHVEVELKEVGGEQGILYHKLILTRAPGVELPKVVSEGEQRCLSIAAFFAELSTADDLSGIVFDDPVSSLDYKWREGVARRLVEEAKTRQVIVFTHDIVFLLLLKQFSEELGIKQLDQHVRQLSKGAGVCAEELPWVALKVAKRIGHLKKLLQHAEKLYRDEHQSAYEREASLIYGYLREAWERGLEEVLLGGVVERYRPGVQTQQVIKIADFTKEDCRALEAAMTKCSKWLPGHDQAAAARAEIPEPAVLKGDIDALEHWVSGIRKRRT
;
A
#
# COMPACT_ATOMS: atom_id res chain seq x y z
N LYS A 1 8.97 -7.83 20.39
CA LYS A 1 7.67 -7.14 20.19
C LYS A 1 7.95 -5.75 19.60
N SER A 2 8.11 -5.65 18.28
CA SER A 2 8.34 -4.39 17.57
C SER A 2 7.01 -3.91 16.96
N ARG A 3 6.50 -2.77 17.41
CA ARG A 3 5.31 -2.12 16.86
C ARG A 3 5.70 -1.43 15.55
N LYS A 4 5.48 -2.09 14.41
CA LYS A 4 5.57 -1.44 13.10
C LYS A 4 4.34 -0.55 12.90
N ARG A 5 4.51 0.77 13.04
CA ARG A 5 3.58 1.76 12.48
C ARG A 5 3.69 1.68 10.96
N VAL A 6 2.61 1.33 10.29
CA VAL A 6 2.52 1.45 8.83
C VAL A 6 2.21 2.92 8.54
N THR A 7 3.21 3.65 8.07
CA THR A 7 3.10 5.02 7.57
C THR A 7 3.32 4.99 6.07
N PHE A 8 2.30 5.34 5.30
CA PHE A 8 2.37 5.42 3.83
C PHE A 8 2.99 6.76 3.40
N ARG A 9 3.93 6.70 2.45
CA ARG A 9 4.74 7.83 1.98
C ARG A 9 4.69 7.91 0.46
N ALA A 10 3.93 8.85 -0.09
CA ALA A 10 4.04 9.22 -1.50
C ALA A 10 5.22 10.20 -1.67
N GLN A 11 6.22 9.85 -2.48
CA GLN A 11 7.34 10.73 -2.85
C GLN A 11 7.15 11.25 -4.28
N HIS A 12 7.05 12.57 -4.45
CA HIS A 12 7.27 13.23 -5.74
C HIS A 12 8.60 14.01 -5.73
N SER A 13 9.33 13.87 -6.84
CA SER A 13 10.62 14.49 -7.14
C SER A 13 10.55 16.02 -7.16
N ARG A 14 11.41 16.70 -6.40
CA ARG A 14 11.58 18.16 -6.46
C ARG A 14 12.76 18.53 -7.36
N GLN A 15 12.49 19.25 -8.45
CA GLN A 15 13.49 20.09 -9.11
C GLN A 15 13.69 21.35 -8.25
N ARG A 16 14.95 21.65 -7.88
CA ARG A 16 15.33 22.89 -7.19
C ARG A 16 15.40 24.02 -8.21
N THR A 17 14.66 25.10 -7.98
CA THR A 17 14.85 26.38 -8.65
C THR A 17 15.56 27.34 -7.68
N ASP A 18 16.85 27.57 -7.91
CA ASP A 18 17.71 28.52 -7.19
C ASP A 18 17.45 29.97 -7.66
N GLU A 19 16.25 30.50 -7.41
CA GLU A 19 15.87 31.89 -7.72
C GLU A 19 15.74 32.90 -6.55
N PRO A 20 15.60 32.52 -5.25
CA PRO A 20 15.30 33.52 -4.22
C PRO A 20 16.47 34.44 -3.82
N SER A 21 17.73 34.01 -3.96
CA SER A 21 18.88 34.78 -3.44
C SER A 21 19.19 36.02 -4.29
N THR A 22 19.03 35.91 -5.61
CA THR A 22 19.29 36.99 -6.57
C THR A 22 18.36 38.19 -6.41
N ARG A 23 17.12 38.00 -5.93
CA ARG A 23 16.15 39.10 -5.74
C ARG A 23 16.40 39.92 -4.48
N LEU A 24 16.86 39.28 -3.41
CA LEU A 24 17.22 39.95 -2.15
C LEU A 24 18.45 40.86 -2.32
N GLU A 25 19.42 40.45 -3.14
CA GLU A 25 20.59 41.28 -3.46
C GLU A 25 20.24 42.51 -4.32
N THR A 26 19.27 42.41 -5.23
CA THR A 26 18.77 43.56 -6.01
C THR A 26 18.00 44.56 -5.16
N CYS A 27 17.12 44.11 -4.26
CA CYS A 27 16.39 45.02 -3.35
C CYS A 27 17.33 45.76 -2.37
N ALA A 28 18.40 45.11 -1.90
CA ALA A 28 19.40 45.75 -1.05
C ALA A 28 20.21 46.82 -1.80
N ARG A 29 20.53 46.61 -3.08
CA ARG A 29 21.24 47.58 -3.93
C ARG A 29 20.39 48.81 -4.27
N ASP A 30 19.08 48.64 -4.47
CA ASP A 30 18.18 49.76 -4.78
C ASP A 30 17.91 50.64 -3.54
N ALA A 31 17.92 50.07 -2.33
CA ALA A 31 17.83 50.84 -1.09
C ALA A 31 19.07 51.72 -0.84
N SER A 32 20.27 51.26 -1.22
CA SER A 32 21.51 52.06 -1.08
C SER A 32 21.62 53.21 -2.09
N ARG A 33 20.88 53.18 -3.21
CA ARG A 33 20.95 54.21 -4.27
C ARG A 33 20.18 55.49 -3.95
N LEU A 34 19.35 55.49 -2.90
CA LEU A 34 18.59 56.66 -2.42
C LEU A 34 19.32 57.50 -1.36
N LEU A 35 20.53 57.10 -0.97
CA LEU A 35 21.40 57.85 -0.05
C LEU A 35 22.17 58.95 -0.80
N LYS A 36 21.49 60.06 -1.12
CA LYS A 36 22.12 61.36 -1.37
C LYS A 36 21.35 62.45 -0.63
N SER A 37 21.48 62.45 0.70
CA SER A 37 20.90 63.47 1.59
C SER A 37 21.95 64.39 2.23
N ASP A 38 23.13 64.54 1.63
CA ASP A 38 24.19 65.44 2.16
C ASP A 38 24.11 66.88 1.63
N ARG A 39 23.21 67.18 0.69
CA ARG A 39 23.08 68.54 0.11
C ARG A 39 21.98 69.42 0.73
N LEU A 40 21.10 68.88 1.59
CA LEU A 40 20.02 69.66 2.22
C LEU A 40 20.39 70.21 3.61
N LEU A 41 21.35 69.57 4.31
CA LEU A 41 21.78 69.96 5.66
C LEU A 41 22.54 71.31 5.72
N ALA A 42 23.16 71.75 4.62
CA ALA A 42 23.97 72.98 4.60
C ALA A 42 23.15 74.26 4.37
N ALA A 43 21.89 74.17 3.94
CA ALA A 43 21.09 75.34 3.56
C ALA A 43 20.10 75.83 4.64
N LEU A 44 19.87 75.06 5.71
CA LEU A 44 18.79 75.32 6.68
C LEU A 44 19.26 75.91 8.03
N VAL A 45 20.54 75.78 8.36
CA VAL A 45 21.11 76.35 9.60
C VAL A 45 21.00 77.90 9.65
N PRO A 46 21.20 78.65 8.53
CA PRO A 46 21.00 80.10 8.53
C PRO A 46 19.52 80.49 8.70
N VAL A 47 18.60 79.72 8.11
CA VAL A 47 17.15 79.97 8.15
C VAL A 47 16.60 79.85 9.57
N SER A 48 17.14 78.93 10.39
CA SER A 48 16.73 78.75 11.80
C SER A 48 16.98 80.00 12.65
N GLN A 49 18.12 80.68 12.46
CA GLN A 49 18.47 81.90 13.21
C GLN A 49 17.62 83.10 12.78
N GLU A 50 17.31 83.23 11.49
CA GLU A 50 16.41 84.27 10.98
C GLU A 50 14.96 84.05 11.43
N THR A 51 14.50 82.80 11.52
CA THR A 51 13.18 82.48 12.07
C THR A 51 13.06 82.74 13.57
N ASP A 52 14.16 82.64 14.32
CA ASP A 52 14.19 82.93 15.77
C ASP A 52 14.01 84.41 16.07
N ALA A 53 14.67 85.27 15.29
CA ALA A 53 14.49 86.72 15.38
C ALA A 53 13.06 87.13 14.97
N LEU A 54 12.51 86.51 13.92
CA LEU A 54 11.18 86.83 13.41
C LEU A 54 10.06 86.34 14.35
N ALA A 55 10.21 85.16 14.96
CA ALA A 55 9.26 84.64 15.94
C ALA A 55 9.20 85.51 17.21
N GLY A 56 10.35 85.98 17.71
CA GLY A 56 10.39 86.92 18.84
C GLY A 56 9.74 88.26 18.50
N GLN A 57 10.04 88.82 17.33
CA GLN A 57 9.41 90.07 16.86
C GLN A 57 7.90 89.95 16.67
N LEU A 58 7.40 88.78 16.22
CA LEU A 58 5.97 88.51 16.10
C LEU A 58 5.30 88.27 17.45
N GLU A 59 5.96 87.65 18.41
CA GLU A 59 5.46 87.50 19.79
C GLU A 59 5.32 88.87 20.48
N ASP A 60 6.32 89.74 20.33
CA ASP A 60 6.29 91.11 20.85
C ASP A 60 5.17 91.93 20.18
N ARG A 61 4.97 91.76 18.87
CA ARG A 61 3.86 92.39 18.10
C ARG A 61 2.49 91.86 18.48
N VAL A 62 2.36 90.56 18.77
CA VAL A 62 1.12 89.96 19.26
C VAL A 62 0.80 90.46 20.65
N GLU A 63 1.80 90.65 21.52
CA GLU A 63 1.60 91.24 22.85
C GLU A 63 1.15 92.70 22.75
N THR A 64 1.71 93.48 21.80
CA THR A 64 1.25 94.85 21.54
C THR A 64 -0.17 94.88 20.94
N LEU A 65 -0.51 93.98 20.01
CA LEU A 65 -1.81 93.95 19.34
C LEU A 65 -2.91 93.25 20.13
N ARG A 66 -2.59 92.50 21.19
CA ARG A 66 -3.58 92.02 22.19
C ARG A 66 -4.34 93.18 22.85
N SER A 67 -3.79 94.40 22.81
CA SER A 67 -4.44 95.65 23.24
C SER A 67 -5.37 96.28 22.20
N SER A 68 -5.42 95.77 20.96
CA SER A 68 -6.22 96.31 19.85
C SER A 68 -7.15 95.26 19.21
N SER A 69 -8.44 95.56 19.09
CA SER A 69 -9.50 94.60 18.72
C SER A 69 -9.57 94.28 17.23
N ASN A 70 -8.76 93.32 16.74
CA ASN A 70 -8.95 92.63 15.45
C ASN A 70 -8.73 91.11 15.61
N GLU A 71 -9.80 90.36 15.90
CA GLU A 71 -9.76 88.92 16.22
C GLU A 71 -9.28 88.02 15.07
N GLU A 72 -9.50 88.42 13.81
CA GLU A 72 -9.15 87.63 12.63
C GLU A 72 -7.64 87.68 12.32
N GLN A 73 -7.03 88.86 12.46
CA GLN A 73 -5.57 89.03 12.37
C GLN A 73 -4.86 88.31 13.52
N LYS A 74 -5.46 88.31 14.71
CA LYS A 74 -4.95 87.58 15.88
C LYS A 74 -4.90 86.07 15.65
N LYS A 75 -5.93 85.48 15.03
CA LYS A 75 -5.95 84.05 14.67
C LYS A 75 -4.91 83.69 13.61
N SER A 76 -4.80 84.49 12.55
CA SER A 76 -3.81 84.26 11.49
C SER A 76 -2.38 84.31 12.04
N MET A 77 -2.08 85.30 12.87
CA MET A 77 -0.74 85.49 13.40
C MET A 77 -0.40 84.52 14.54
N THR A 78 -1.39 84.07 15.32
CA THR A 78 -1.17 82.96 16.27
C THR A 78 -0.92 81.64 15.55
N ALA A 79 -1.60 81.36 14.43
CA ALA A 79 -1.30 80.20 13.59
C ALA A 79 0.13 80.30 13.00
N GLU A 80 0.54 81.48 12.56
CA GLU A 80 1.89 81.73 12.05
C GLU A 80 2.97 81.55 13.12
N VAL A 81 2.76 82.08 14.33
CA VAL A 81 3.65 81.86 15.48
C VAL A 81 3.71 80.37 15.85
N GLN A 82 2.57 79.65 15.82
CA GLN A 82 2.54 78.21 16.06
C GLN A 82 3.31 77.43 15.00
N GLU A 83 3.18 77.78 13.73
CA GLU A 83 3.92 77.20 12.60
C GLU A 83 5.44 77.45 12.75
N LEU A 84 5.86 78.68 13.06
CA LEU A 84 7.27 79.02 13.28
C LEU A 84 7.85 78.27 14.49
N ARG A 85 7.10 78.19 15.59
CA ARG A 85 7.49 77.39 16.76
C ARG A 85 7.58 75.90 16.42
N ALA A 86 6.67 75.37 15.60
CA ALA A 86 6.71 73.99 15.13
C ALA A 86 7.95 73.73 14.24
N ARG A 87 8.30 74.66 13.35
CA ARG A 87 9.53 74.58 12.53
C ARG A 87 10.80 74.61 13.38
N LYS A 88 10.86 75.49 14.39
CA LYS A 88 11.97 75.54 15.36
C LYS A 88 12.12 74.22 16.12
N LEU A 89 11.00 73.66 16.57
CA LEU A 89 11.00 72.37 17.26
C LEU A 89 11.44 71.24 16.32
N LEU A 90 10.94 71.24 15.09
CA LEU A 90 11.30 70.26 14.06
C LEU A 90 12.79 70.33 13.73
N ALA A 91 13.36 71.53 13.57
CA ALA A 91 14.80 71.72 13.30
C ALA A 91 15.69 71.10 14.39
N LYS A 92 15.29 71.17 15.67
CA LYS A 92 16.01 70.52 16.78
C LYS A 92 16.00 68.99 16.70
N HIS A 93 14.94 68.42 16.14
CA HIS A 93 14.73 66.97 16.06
C HIS A 93 14.82 66.44 14.63
N GLU A 94 15.26 67.25 13.67
CA GLU A 94 15.17 66.97 12.23
C GLU A 94 15.90 65.67 11.88
N ILE A 95 17.12 65.51 12.38
CA ILE A 95 17.94 64.31 12.18
C ILE A 95 17.22 63.06 12.72
N GLN A 96 16.57 63.17 13.89
CA GLN A 96 15.84 62.07 14.51
C GLN A 96 14.57 61.72 13.73
N VAL A 97 13.83 62.72 13.23
CA VAL A 97 12.63 62.53 12.42
C VAL A 97 12.98 61.90 11.08
N LEU A 98 14.02 62.38 10.39
CA LEU A 98 14.50 61.79 9.14
C LEU A 98 14.98 60.34 9.34
N ALA A 99 15.72 60.08 10.41
CA ALA A 99 16.14 58.72 10.76
C ALA A 99 14.96 57.80 11.05
N GLU A 100 13.91 58.30 11.71
CA GLU A 100 12.69 57.53 11.98
C GLU A 100 11.86 57.26 10.71
N ILE A 101 11.77 58.23 9.79
CA ILE A 101 11.16 58.03 8.47
C ILE A 101 11.89 56.92 7.72
N GLU A 102 13.22 56.97 7.70
CA GLU A 102 14.03 55.96 7.02
C GLU A 102 13.92 54.58 7.69
N ARG A 103 13.87 54.54 9.02
CA ARG A 103 13.59 53.31 9.78
C ARG A 103 12.23 52.73 9.39
N LYS A 104 11.17 53.55 9.32
CA LYS A 104 9.82 53.10 8.93
C LYS A 104 9.77 52.58 7.50
N LYS A 105 10.49 53.21 6.56
CA LYS A 105 10.63 52.67 5.18
C LYS A 105 11.27 51.29 5.17
N LYS A 106 12.34 51.09 5.94
CA LYS A 106 13.01 49.78 6.07
C LYS A 106 12.10 48.74 6.71
N VAL A 107 11.37 49.09 7.76
CA VAL A 107 10.39 48.20 8.40
C VAL A 107 9.31 47.77 7.40
N ALA A 108 8.72 48.71 6.65
CA ALA A 108 7.72 48.39 5.63
C ALA A 108 8.28 47.46 4.52
N ALA A 109 9.54 47.68 4.10
CA ALA A 109 10.21 46.81 3.14
C ALA A 109 10.44 45.38 3.71
N TYR A 110 10.86 45.27 4.97
CA TYR A 110 11.02 43.97 5.63
C TYR A 110 9.69 43.24 5.83
N GLU A 111 8.61 43.96 6.13
CA GLU A 111 7.26 43.38 6.23
C GLU A 111 6.80 42.80 4.89
N LEU A 112 7.08 43.47 3.77
CA LEU A 112 6.83 42.96 2.42
C LEU A 112 7.63 41.68 2.15
N CYS A 113 8.94 41.69 2.40
CA CYS A 113 9.78 40.51 2.22
C CYS A 113 9.35 39.34 3.12
N LEU A 114 8.94 39.61 4.37
CA LEU A 114 8.41 38.60 5.28
C LEU A 114 7.13 37.96 4.72
N ASN A 115 6.25 38.74 4.08
CA ASN A 115 5.05 38.20 3.44
C ASN A 115 5.39 37.22 2.31
N ASP A 116 6.43 37.49 1.53
CA ASP A 116 6.88 36.60 0.44
C ASP A 116 7.47 35.29 0.96
N THR A 117 8.02 35.27 2.19
CA THR A 117 8.50 34.03 2.83
C THR A 117 7.39 33.14 3.39
N LYS A 118 6.12 33.58 3.39
CA LYS A 118 4.99 32.81 3.93
C LYS A 118 4.65 31.64 3.01
N THR A 119 5.14 30.46 3.37
CA THR A 119 4.85 29.18 2.69
C THR A 119 3.43 28.65 2.89
N GLN A 120 2.62 29.32 3.73
CA GLN A 120 1.25 28.90 4.05
C GLN A 120 0.35 28.82 2.82
N THR A 121 0.43 29.78 1.90
CA THR A 121 -0.42 29.80 0.68
C THR A 121 -0.14 28.59 -0.22
N ILE A 122 1.13 28.26 -0.42
CA ILE A 122 1.54 27.07 -1.20
C ILE A 122 1.07 25.80 -0.50
N THR A 123 1.19 25.74 0.83
CA THR A 123 0.78 24.58 1.63
C THR A 123 -0.75 24.38 1.61
N GLN A 124 -1.51 25.46 1.69
CA GLN A 124 -2.97 25.44 1.56
C GLN A 124 -3.39 24.99 0.16
N LYS A 125 -2.74 25.51 -0.89
CA LYS A 125 -3.04 25.12 -2.27
C LYS A 125 -2.70 23.66 -2.54
N SER A 126 -1.54 23.19 -2.08
CA SER A 126 -1.16 21.78 -2.16
C SER A 126 -2.18 20.88 -1.45
N THR A 127 -2.58 21.24 -0.22
CA THR A 127 -3.61 20.52 0.53
C THR A 127 -4.95 20.48 -0.22
N ALA A 128 -5.37 21.61 -0.80
CA ALA A 128 -6.61 21.68 -1.58
C ALA A 128 -6.58 20.77 -2.82
N VAL A 129 -5.47 20.79 -3.57
CA VAL A 129 -5.28 19.93 -4.75
C VAL A 129 -5.32 18.46 -4.37
N THR A 130 -4.57 18.06 -3.34
CA THR A 130 -4.53 16.66 -2.89
C THR A 130 -5.90 16.19 -2.39
N LYS A 131 -6.64 17.06 -1.69
CA LYS A 131 -8.00 16.75 -1.22
C LYS A 131 -8.96 16.46 -2.36
N THR A 132 -8.91 17.26 -3.43
CA THR A 132 -9.78 17.09 -4.59
C THR A 132 -9.34 15.92 -5.47
N ALA A 133 -8.05 15.79 -5.76
CA ALA A 133 -7.55 14.81 -6.74
C ALA A 133 -7.38 13.40 -6.15
N VAL A 134 -6.95 13.28 -4.90
CA VAL A 134 -6.53 12.00 -4.30
C VAL A 134 -7.49 11.53 -3.23
N THR A 135 -7.82 12.37 -2.24
CA THR A 135 -8.56 11.92 -1.05
C THR A 135 -9.96 11.39 -1.40
N GLN A 136 -10.70 12.07 -2.29
CA GLN A 136 -12.03 11.61 -2.69
C GLN A 136 -11.98 10.28 -3.47
N LYS A 137 -11.05 10.16 -4.42
CA LYS A 137 -10.85 8.93 -5.19
C LYS A 137 -10.43 7.76 -4.29
N LEU A 138 -9.54 8.02 -3.34
CA LEU A 138 -9.06 7.04 -2.36
C LEU A 138 -10.18 6.55 -1.44
N LYS A 139 -10.99 7.46 -0.87
CA LYS A 139 -12.14 7.09 -0.03
C LYS A 139 -13.16 6.23 -0.77
N LYS A 140 -13.48 6.61 -2.01
CA LYS A 140 -14.40 5.84 -2.86
C LYS A 140 -13.83 4.46 -3.18
N SER A 141 -12.58 4.41 -3.65
CA SER A 141 -11.90 3.15 -3.97
C SER A 141 -11.84 2.22 -2.75
N PHE A 142 -11.58 2.77 -1.57
CA PHE A 142 -11.59 2.00 -0.34
C PHE A 142 -12.96 1.38 -0.01
N GLN A 143 -14.05 2.14 -0.16
CA GLN A 143 -15.41 1.61 0.02
C GLN A 143 -15.74 0.51 -1.01
N ASP A 144 -15.33 0.71 -2.27
CA ASP A 144 -15.52 -0.27 -3.34
C ASP A 144 -14.75 -1.58 -3.02
N GLU A 145 -13.51 -1.48 -2.55
CA GLU A 145 -12.69 -2.64 -2.16
C GLU A 145 -13.25 -3.37 -0.93
N LEU A 146 -13.78 -2.66 0.07
CA LEU A 146 -14.50 -3.30 1.19
C LEU A 146 -15.72 -4.09 0.71
N GLY A 147 -16.46 -3.54 -0.26
CA GLY A 147 -17.58 -4.23 -0.90
C GLY A 147 -17.15 -5.50 -1.63
N ARG A 148 -16.06 -5.43 -2.40
CA ARG A 148 -15.48 -6.59 -3.13
C ARG A 148 -14.98 -7.69 -2.21
N LEU A 149 -14.36 -7.32 -1.09
CA LEU A 149 -13.90 -8.26 -0.06
C LEU A 149 -15.02 -8.77 0.85
N ALA A 150 -16.28 -8.38 0.60
CA ALA A 150 -17.46 -8.72 1.39
C ALA A 150 -17.34 -8.32 2.88
N PHE A 151 -16.58 -7.27 3.18
CA PHE A 151 -16.42 -6.75 4.53
C PHE A 151 -17.61 -5.84 4.87
N ARG A 152 -18.54 -6.35 5.69
CA ARG A 152 -19.82 -5.65 6.01
C ARG A 152 -20.10 -5.42 7.49
N HIS A 153 -19.28 -5.98 8.37
CA HIS A 153 -19.60 -6.04 9.81
C HIS A 153 -19.17 -4.77 10.58
N VAL A 154 -18.19 -4.02 10.07
CA VAL A 154 -17.67 -2.81 10.72
C VAL A 154 -17.68 -1.64 9.73
N GLU A 155 -18.33 -0.55 10.12
CA GLU A 155 -18.35 0.71 9.37
C GLU A 155 -17.07 1.50 9.64
N VAL A 156 -16.21 1.56 8.64
CA VAL A 156 -14.93 2.27 8.66
C VAL A 156 -14.87 3.30 7.56
N GLU A 157 -14.24 4.42 7.86
CA GLU A 157 -13.93 5.46 6.89
C GLU A 157 -12.46 5.90 6.99
N LEU A 158 -11.91 6.33 5.85
CA LEU A 158 -10.63 7.03 5.80
C LEU A 158 -10.85 8.50 6.13
N LYS A 159 -10.24 8.97 7.21
CA LYS A 159 -10.24 10.38 7.63
C LYS A 159 -8.84 10.98 7.56
N GLU A 160 -8.79 12.23 7.14
CA GLU A 160 -7.56 13.03 7.11
C GLU A 160 -7.14 13.37 8.55
N VAL A 161 -5.89 13.08 8.91
CA VAL A 161 -5.32 13.39 10.23
C VAL A 161 -4.13 14.32 10.03
N GLY A 162 -4.43 15.50 9.48
CA GLY A 162 -3.42 16.53 9.21
C GLY A 162 -2.30 16.09 8.27
N GLY A 163 -1.23 16.87 8.26
CA GLY A 163 -0.08 16.64 7.41
C GLY A 163 1.10 17.51 7.78
N GLU A 164 2.31 17.07 7.46
CA GLU A 164 3.54 17.84 7.63
C GLU A 164 4.25 17.99 6.29
N GLN A 165 4.75 19.19 6.00
CA GLN A 165 5.57 19.49 4.81
C GLN A 165 4.96 19.05 3.46
N GLY A 166 3.63 19.09 3.34
CA GLY A 166 2.90 18.70 2.12
C GLY A 166 2.56 17.20 2.01
N ILE A 167 2.85 16.40 3.04
CA ILE A 167 2.40 15.00 3.14
C ILE A 167 1.09 14.97 3.92
N LEU A 168 0.02 14.45 3.32
CA LEU A 168 -1.28 14.29 3.98
C LEU A 168 -1.43 12.87 4.53
N TYR A 169 -1.69 12.75 5.82
CA TYR A 169 -1.89 11.46 6.47
C TYR A 169 -3.36 11.08 6.52
N HIS A 170 -3.64 9.82 6.23
CA HIS A 170 -4.96 9.24 6.31
C HIS A 170 -4.98 8.19 7.41
N LYS A 171 -6.05 8.16 8.20
CA LYS A 171 -6.27 7.18 9.26
C LYS A 171 -7.63 6.54 9.08
N LEU A 172 -7.67 5.23 9.28
CA LEU A 172 -8.91 4.49 9.40
C LEU A 172 -9.56 4.77 10.75
N ILE A 173 -10.81 5.22 10.73
CA ILE A 173 -11.62 5.47 11.91
C ILE A 173 -12.95 4.71 11.81
N LEU A 174 -13.52 4.37 12.95
CA LEU A 174 -14.86 3.81 13.04
C LEU A 174 -15.89 4.92 12.86
N THR A 175 -16.83 4.76 11.93
CA THR A 175 -17.86 5.77 11.67
C THR A 175 -18.75 6.00 12.89
N ARG A 176 -19.08 4.92 13.61
CA ARG A 176 -19.92 4.97 14.82
C ARG A 176 -19.16 5.30 16.11
N ALA A 177 -17.82 5.25 16.10
CA ALA A 177 -16.99 5.52 17.28
C ALA A 177 -15.63 6.14 16.91
N PRO A 178 -15.59 7.41 16.43
CA PRO A 178 -14.38 8.01 15.86
C PRO A 178 -13.21 8.18 16.85
N GLY A 179 -13.50 8.20 18.15
CA GLY A 179 -12.50 8.37 19.22
C GLY A 179 -11.82 7.08 19.66
N VAL A 180 -12.31 5.91 19.25
CA VAL A 180 -11.75 4.61 19.64
C VAL A 180 -10.70 4.18 18.64
N GLU A 181 -9.56 3.67 19.14
CA GLU A 181 -8.52 3.13 18.27
C GLU A 181 -8.99 1.83 17.62
N LEU A 182 -8.98 1.80 16.29
CA LEU A 182 -9.41 0.66 15.49
C LEU A 182 -8.82 -0.68 15.99
N PRO A 183 -7.50 -0.81 16.27
CA PRO A 183 -6.93 -2.09 16.68
C PRO A 183 -7.41 -2.63 18.03
N LYS A 184 -8.11 -1.83 18.83
CA LYS A 184 -8.71 -2.27 20.10
C LYS A 184 -10.10 -2.92 19.92
N VAL A 185 -10.72 -2.71 18.75
CA VAL A 185 -12.08 -3.16 18.47
C VAL A 185 -12.07 -4.28 17.45
N VAL A 186 -11.29 -4.15 16.38
CA VAL A 186 -11.22 -5.16 15.32
C VAL A 186 -10.22 -6.26 15.65
N SER A 187 -10.61 -7.50 15.34
CA SER A 187 -9.75 -8.68 15.43
C SER A 187 -8.58 -8.60 14.45
N GLU A 188 -7.56 -9.46 14.65
CA GLU A 188 -6.39 -9.50 13.76
C GLU A 188 -6.77 -9.78 12.30
N GLY A 189 -7.71 -10.71 12.07
CA GLY A 189 -8.18 -11.03 10.73
C GLY A 189 -8.89 -9.84 10.07
N GLU A 190 -9.71 -9.11 10.82
CA GLU A 190 -10.39 -7.91 10.31
C GLU A 190 -9.38 -6.80 9.97
N GLN A 191 -8.40 -6.57 10.83
CA GLN A 191 -7.31 -5.61 10.57
C GLN A 191 -6.57 -5.94 9.27
N ARG A 192 -6.32 -7.23 9.01
CA ARG A 192 -5.67 -7.68 7.79
C ARG A 192 -6.53 -7.45 6.56
N CYS A 193 -7.82 -7.78 6.62
CA CYS A 193 -8.76 -7.51 5.52
C CYS A 193 -8.82 -6.01 5.20
N LEU A 194 -8.93 -5.16 6.23
CA LEU A 194 -8.92 -3.70 6.07
C LEU A 194 -7.60 -3.18 5.47
N SER A 195 -6.47 -3.78 5.85
CA SER A 195 -5.16 -3.40 5.31
C SER A 195 -5.04 -3.75 3.82
N ILE A 196 -5.55 -4.92 3.41
CA ILE A 196 -5.58 -5.34 2.01
C ILE A 196 -6.50 -4.41 1.20
N ALA A 197 -7.68 -4.07 1.73
CA ALA A 197 -8.59 -3.11 1.08
C ALA A 197 -7.95 -1.72 0.90
N ALA A 198 -7.28 -1.22 1.94
CA ALA A 198 -6.55 0.04 1.90
C ALA A 198 -5.40 0.00 0.88
N PHE A 199 -4.66 -1.10 0.84
CA PHE A 199 -3.59 -1.31 -0.14
C PHE A 199 -4.10 -1.25 -1.58
N PHE A 200 -5.18 -1.97 -1.91
CA PHE A 200 -5.76 -1.91 -3.26
C PHE A 200 -6.35 -0.54 -3.59
N ALA A 201 -6.94 0.15 -2.60
CA ALA A 201 -7.45 1.51 -2.78
C ALA A 201 -6.32 2.52 -3.06
N GLU A 202 -5.17 2.38 -2.41
CA GLU A 202 -3.99 3.19 -2.72
C GLU A 202 -3.43 2.83 -4.10
N LEU A 203 -3.37 1.55 -4.42
CA LEU A 203 -2.89 1.06 -5.70
C LEU A 203 -3.73 1.56 -6.89
N SER A 204 -5.02 1.82 -6.69
CA SER A 204 -5.89 2.43 -7.72
C SER A 204 -5.62 3.92 -7.96
N THR A 205 -4.92 4.57 -7.03
CA THR A 205 -4.46 5.96 -7.14
C THR A 205 -3.04 6.09 -7.68
N ALA A 206 -2.27 5.00 -7.69
CA ALA A 206 -0.96 4.96 -8.31
C ALA A 206 -1.07 4.92 -9.84
N ASP A 207 -0.21 5.67 -10.52
CA ASP A 207 -0.17 5.76 -11.99
C ASP A 207 0.62 4.61 -12.64
N ASP A 208 1.33 3.80 -11.84
CA ASP A 208 2.19 2.72 -12.32
C ASP A 208 1.59 1.31 -12.14
N LEU A 209 1.94 0.43 -13.09
CA LEU A 209 1.54 -0.97 -13.14
C LEU A 209 2.59 -1.89 -12.51
N SER A 210 3.32 -1.41 -11.49
CA SER A 210 4.33 -2.23 -10.82
C SER A 210 3.74 -3.52 -10.27
N GLY A 211 4.53 -4.59 -10.31
CA GLY A 211 4.15 -5.88 -9.74
C GLY A 211 3.97 -5.79 -8.21
N ILE A 212 3.04 -6.56 -7.69
CA ILE A 212 2.75 -6.62 -6.25
C ILE A 212 3.12 -7.98 -5.68
N VAL A 213 3.64 -7.98 -4.45
CA VAL A 213 4.08 -9.19 -3.76
C VAL A 213 3.37 -9.28 -2.42
N PHE A 214 2.67 -10.40 -2.19
CA PHE A 214 2.01 -10.71 -0.93
C PHE A 214 2.71 -11.88 -0.24
N ASP A 215 3.13 -11.66 1.01
CA ASP A 215 3.63 -12.70 1.89
C ASP A 215 2.54 -13.11 2.88
N ASP A 216 2.02 -14.31 2.69
CA ASP A 216 0.95 -14.94 3.46
C ASP A 216 -0.26 -14.02 3.75
N PRO A 217 -0.99 -13.57 2.71
CA PRO A 217 -2.04 -12.57 2.85
C PRO A 217 -3.24 -13.05 3.69
N VAL A 218 -3.32 -14.35 4.00
CA VAL A 218 -4.49 -14.98 4.62
C VAL A 218 -4.28 -15.62 5.99
N SER A 219 -3.12 -15.47 6.65
CA SER A 219 -3.03 -15.97 8.03
C SER A 219 -4.08 -15.32 8.93
N SER A 220 -4.73 -16.15 9.75
CA SER A 220 -5.77 -15.75 10.70
C SER A 220 -7.06 -15.20 10.06
N LEU A 221 -7.29 -15.37 8.75
CA LEU A 221 -8.57 -15.03 8.10
C LEU A 221 -9.56 -16.20 8.12
N ASP A 222 -10.84 -15.88 8.29
CA ASP A 222 -11.96 -16.80 8.09
C ASP A 222 -12.16 -17.13 6.60
N TYR A 223 -12.79 -18.27 6.29
CA TYR A 223 -12.93 -18.80 4.93
C TYR A 223 -13.58 -17.81 3.96
N LYS A 224 -14.57 -17.03 4.41
CA LYS A 224 -15.27 -16.03 3.57
C LYS A 224 -14.31 -14.95 3.06
N TRP A 225 -13.40 -14.48 3.92
CA TRP A 225 -12.43 -13.46 3.54
C TRP A 225 -11.33 -14.04 2.68
N ARG A 226 -10.92 -15.30 2.91
CA ARG A 226 -9.94 -15.98 2.05
C ARG A 226 -10.42 -16.03 0.59
N GLU A 227 -11.68 -16.37 0.38
CA GLU A 227 -12.26 -16.42 -0.96
C GLU A 227 -12.29 -15.02 -1.60
N GLY A 228 -12.76 -14.00 -0.87
CA GLY A 228 -12.78 -12.62 -1.35
C GLY A 228 -11.40 -12.08 -1.71
N VAL A 229 -10.40 -12.33 -0.86
CA VAL A 229 -9.00 -11.94 -1.08
C VAL A 229 -8.41 -12.68 -2.29
N ALA A 230 -8.62 -14.00 -2.41
CA ALA A 230 -8.13 -14.78 -3.54
C ALA A 230 -8.70 -14.26 -4.86
N ARG A 231 -10.02 -14.06 -4.92
CA ARG A 231 -10.71 -13.52 -6.10
C ARG A 231 -10.15 -12.15 -6.47
N ARG A 232 -10.02 -11.24 -5.51
CA ARG A 232 -9.51 -9.88 -5.76
C ARG A 232 -8.07 -9.88 -6.27
N LEU A 233 -7.20 -10.73 -5.71
CA LEU A 233 -5.81 -10.88 -6.18
C LEU A 233 -5.74 -11.35 -7.63
N VAL A 234 -6.55 -12.34 -8.02
CA VAL A 234 -6.59 -12.83 -9.40
C VAL A 234 -7.19 -11.79 -10.35
N GLU A 235 -8.18 -11.02 -9.90
CA GLU A 235 -8.70 -9.89 -10.67
C GLU A 235 -7.62 -8.83 -10.92
N GLU A 236 -6.81 -8.49 -9.93
CA GLU A 236 -5.69 -7.55 -10.10
C GLU A 236 -4.58 -8.14 -11.00
N ALA A 237 -4.45 -9.46 -11.07
CA ALA A 237 -3.51 -10.12 -12.00
C ALA A 237 -3.85 -9.88 -13.48
N LYS A 238 -5.01 -9.32 -13.81
CA LYS A 238 -5.36 -8.85 -15.16
C LYS A 238 -4.59 -7.59 -15.56
N THR A 239 -4.26 -6.73 -14.61
CA THR A 239 -3.67 -5.42 -14.86
C THR A 239 -2.17 -5.39 -14.58
N ARG A 240 -1.68 -6.18 -13.62
CA ARG A 240 -0.27 -6.22 -13.20
C ARG A 240 0.17 -7.60 -12.76
N GLN A 241 1.47 -7.80 -12.60
CA GLN A 241 2.01 -9.05 -12.04
C GLN A 241 1.68 -9.15 -10.55
N VAL A 242 1.12 -10.28 -10.12
CA VAL A 242 0.83 -10.58 -8.71
C VAL A 242 1.61 -11.82 -8.29
N ILE A 243 2.47 -11.68 -7.28
CA ILE A 243 3.25 -12.77 -6.70
C ILE A 243 2.73 -13.02 -5.29
N VAL A 244 2.38 -14.27 -4.99
CA VAL A 244 1.83 -14.65 -3.69
C VAL A 244 2.69 -15.78 -3.10
N PHE A 245 3.25 -15.51 -1.92
CA PHE A 245 3.81 -16.54 -1.06
C PHE A 245 2.74 -16.97 -0.06
N THR A 246 2.49 -18.27 0.05
CA THR A 246 1.56 -18.80 1.04
C THR A 246 1.97 -20.21 1.45
N HIS A 247 1.69 -20.54 2.70
CA HIS A 247 1.76 -21.91 3.20
C HIS A 247 0.38 -22.58 3.25
N ASP A 248 -0.68 -21.84 2.94
CA ASP A 248 -2.06 -22.32 2.98
C ASP A 248 -2.44 -22.96 1.63
N ILE A 249 -2.58 -24.30 1.64
CA ILE A 249 -2.93 -25.08 0.46
C ILE A 249 -4.35 -24.75 -0.03
N VAL A 250 -5.29 -24.47 0.88
CA VAL A 250 -6.67 -24.12 0.51
C VAL A 250 -6.67 -22.81 -0.25
N PHE A 251 -5.89 -21.83 0.21
CA PHE A 251 -5.75 -20.56 -0.48
C PHE A 251 -5.09 -20.70 -1.86
N LEU A 252 -4.04 -21.53 -1.99
CA LEU A 252 -3.45 -21.86 -3.30
C LEU A 252 -4.49 -22.46 -4.27
N LEU A 253 -5.35 -23.34 -3.78
CA LEU A 253 -6.41 -23.95 -4.61
C LEU A 253 -7.48 -22.93 -5.01
N LEU A 254 -7.85 -21.99 -4.12
CA LEU A 254 -8.74 -20.88 -4.46
C LEU A 254 -8.14 -19.97 -5.54
N LEU A 255 -6.86 -19.61 -5.43
CA LEU A 255 -6.16 -18.82 -6.45
C LEU A 255 -6.18 -19.52 -7.81
N LYS A 256 -5.96 -20.84 -7.83
CA LYS A 256 -6.04 -21.66 -9.05
C LYS A 256 -7.42 -21.67 -9.66
N GLN A 257 -8.42 -21.92 -8.83
CA GLN A 257 -9.81 -21.94 -9.27
C GLN A 257 -10.18 -20.60 -9.92
N PHE A 258 -9.94 -19.47 -9.24
CA PHE A 258 -10.25 -18.16 -9.81
C PHE A 258 -9.39 -17.80 -11.02
N SER A 259 -8.15 -18.28 -11.08
CA SER A 259 -7.29 -18.09 -12.27
C SER A 259 -7.83 -18.84 -13.48
N GLU A 260 -8.31 -20.08 -13.30
CA GLU A 260 -8.98 -20.85 -14.35
C GLU A 260 -10.30 -20.17 -14.77
N GLU A 261 -11.12 -19.71 -13.83
CA GLU A 261 -12.40 -19.01 -14.09
C GLU A 261 -12.21 -17.68 -14.86
N LEU A 262 -11.17 -16.92 -14.52
CA LEU A 262 -10.89 -15.61 -15.13
C LEU A 262 -9.92 -15.68 -16.32
N GLY A 263 -9.45 -16.87 -16.70
CA GLY A 263 -8.53 -17.08 -17.82
C GLY A 263 -7.12 -16.52 -17.61
N ILE A 264 -6.65 -16.44 -16.36
CA ILE A 264 -5.34 -15.89 -16.01
C ILE A 264 -4.28 -16.98 -16.00
N LYS A 265 -3.17 -16.74 -16.69
CA LYS A 265 -2.03 -17.67 -16.70
C LYS A 265 -1.32 -17.63 -15.35
N GLN A 266 -1.34 -18.75 -14.64
CA GLN A 266 -0.65 -18.94 -13.37
C GLN A 266 0.65 -19.71 -13.55
N LEU A 267 1.68 -19.33 -12.77
CA LEU A 267 2.91 -20.10 -12.59
C LEU A 267 2.99 -20.54 -11.13
N ASP A 268 3.08 -21.86 -10.92
CA ASP A 268 3.20 -22.44 -9.59
C ASP A 268 4.65 -22.78 -9.28
N GLN A 269 5.13 -22.38 -8.09
CA GLN A 269 6.43 -22.78 -7.60
C GLN A 269 6.34 -23.17 -6.12
N HIS A 270 7.12 -24.17 -5.73
CA HIS A 270 7.26 -24.60 -4.35
C HIS A 270 8.64 -24.19 -3.83
N VAL A 271 8.66 -23.38 -2.78
CA VAL A 271 9.90 -22.91 -2.15
C VAL A 271 10.29 -23.86 -1.03
N ARG A 272 11.53 -24.38 -1.06
CA ARG A 272 12.06 -25.31 -0.05
C ARG A 272 13.30 -24.76 0.63
N GLN A 273 13.52 -25.21 1.87
CA GLN A 273 14.82 -25.14 2.53
C GLN A 273 15.56 -26.45 2.26
N LEU A 274 16.73 -26.35 1.64
CA LEU A 274 17.64 -27.48 1.41
C LEU A 274 18.97 -27.22 2.12
N SER A 275 19.87 -28.20 2.09
CA SER A 275 21.23 -28.08 2.66
C SER A 275 22.03 -26.89 2.11
N LYS A 276 21.73 -26.43 0.89
CA LYS A 276 22.34 -25.24 0.26
C LYS A 276 21.80 -23.91 0.78
N GLY A 277 20.68 -23.90 1.50
CA GLY A 277 20.02 -22.69 2.02
C GLY A 277 18.50 -22.68 1.86
N ALA A 278 17.88 -21.62 2.34
CA ALA A 278 16.45 -21.34 2.14
C ALA A 278 16.21 -20.67 0.77
N GLY A 279 15.01 -20.85 0.20
CA GLY A 279 14.61 -20.18 -1.04
C GLY A 279 14.84 -21.00 -2.32
N VAL A 280 15.06 -22.31 -2.22
CA VAL A 280 15.23 -23.15 -3.42
C VAL A 280 13.86 -23.41 -4.05
N CYS A 281 13.62 -22.82 -5.21
CA CYS A 281 12.40 -23.02 -5.98
C CYS A 281 12.45 -24.36 -6.73
N ALA A 282 11.41 -25.16 -6.56
CA ALA A 282 11.10 -26.30 -7.42
C ALA A 282 9.78 -26.02 -8.13
N GLU A 283 9.71 -26.33 -9.43
CA GLU A 283 8.46 -26.22 -10.21
C GLU A 283 7.42 -27.29 -9.81
N GLU A 284 7.84 -28.30 -9.04
CA GLU A 284 6.96 -29.36 -8.55
C GLU A 284 6.14 -28.87 -7.35
N LEU A 285 4.84 -28.66 -7.58
CA LEU A 285 3.83 -28.43 -6.54
C LEU A 285 3.87 -29.52 -5.44
N PRO A 286 3.41 -29.20 -4.22
CA PRO A 286 3.18 -30.21 -3.18
C PRO A 286 2.29 -31.35 -3.71
N TRP A 287 2.56 -32.58 -3.26
CA TRP A 287 1.82 -33.78 -3.65
C TRP A 287 0.29 -33.60 -3.55
N VAL A 288 -0.17 -32.94 -2.49
CA VAL A 288 -1.60 -32.65 -2.21
C VAL A 288 -2.26 -31.81 -3.32
N ALA A 289 -1.50 -30.97 -4.03
CA ALA A 289 -1.99 -30.08 -5.09
C ALA A 289 -1.76 -30.62 -6.51
N LEU A 290 -1.15 -31.80 -6.68
CA LEU A 290 -0.93 -32.42 -7.99
C LEU A 290 -2.21 -33.08 -8.53
N LYS A 291 -2.56 -32.76 -9.78
CA LYS A 291 -3.57 -33.47 -10.60
C LYS A 291 -3.13 -34.93 -10.85
N VAL A 292 -4.07 -35.83 -11.09
CA VAL A 292 -3.81 -37.29 -11.20
C VAL A 292 -2.73 -37.62 -12.23
N ALA A 293 -2.70 -36.93 -13.37
CA ALA A 293 -1.71 -37.17 -14.43
C ALA A 293 -0.27 -36.89 -13.96
N LYS A 294 -0.06 -35.80 -13.19
CA LYS A 294 1.26 -35.48 -12.63
C LYS A 294 1.64 -36.47 -11.52
N ARG A 295 0.67 -36.98 -10.74
CA ARG A 295 0.89 -38.04 -9.74
C ARG A 295 1.37 -39.34 -10.38
N ILE A 296 0.74 -39.77 -11.48
CA ILE A 296 1.18 -40.94 -12.26
C ILE A 296 2.61 -40.75 -12.76
N GLY A 297 2.94 -39.58 -13.32
CA GLY A 297 4.30 -39.26 -13.74
C GLY A 297 5.32 -39.33 -12.60
N HIS A 298 4.97 -38.86 -11.41
CA HIS A 298 5.81 -38.98 -10.22
C HIS A 298 6.00 -40.44 -9.76
N LEU A 299 4.92 -41.23 -9.73
CA LEU A 299 4.98 -42.66 -9.41
C LEU A 299 5.91 -43.43 -10.35
N LYS A 300 5.87 -43.12 -11.66
CA LYS A 300 6.79 -43.71 -12.65
C LYS A 300 8.25 -43.35 -12.38
N LYS A 301 8.55 -42.12 -11.92
CA LYS A 301 9.92 -41.73 -11.51
C LYS A 301 10.38 -42.52 -10.27
N LEU A 302 9.51 -42.68 -9.27
CA LEU A 302 9.84 -43.48 -8.08
C LEU A 302 10.05 -44.96 -8.41
N LEU A 303 9.23 -45.51 -9.30
CA LEU A 303 9.38 -46.88 -9.79
C LEU A 303 10.75 -47.10 -10.44
N GLN A 304 11.22 -46.18 -11.29
CA GLN A 304 12.57 -46.28 -11.89
C GLN A 304 13.68 -46.35 -10.83
N HIS A 305 13.52 -45.62 -9.73
CA HIS A 305 14.44 -45.68 -8.60
C HIS A 305 14.34 -47.02 -7.87
N ALA A 306 13.14 -47.50 -7.58
CA ALA A 306 12.90 -48.79 -6.94
C ALA A 306 13.43 -49.96 -7.78
N GLU A 307 13.22 -49.96 -9.10
CA GLU A 307 13.77 -50.95 -10.03
C GLU A 307 15.31 -50.98 -9.97
N LYS A 308 15.95 -49.81 -9.80
CA LYS A 308 17.41 -49.75 -9.62
C LYS A 308 17.83 -50.40 -8.30
N LEU A 309 17.17 -50.08 -7.19
CA LEU A 309 17.46 -50.68 -5.88
C LEU A 309 17.29 -52.21 -5.89
N TYR A 310 16.28 -52.70 -6.61
CA TYR A 310 16.05 -54.14 -6.78
C TYR A 310 17.16 -54.80 -7.60
N ARG A 311 17.59 -54.19 -8.71
CA ARG A 311 18.72 -54.70 -9.53
C ARG A 311 20.06 -54.68 -8.79
N ASP A 312 20.27 -53.69 -7.93
CA ASP A 312 21.50 -53.54 -7.14
C ASP A 312 21.48 -54.42 -5.87
N GLU A 313 20.51 -55.35 -5.75
CA GLU A 313 20.33 -56.30 -4.64
C GLU A 313 20.12 -55.63 -3.26
N HIS A 314 19.65 -54.38 -3.24
CA HIS A 314 19.36 -53.64 -2.02
C HIS A 314 17.93 -53.91 -1.52
N GLN A 315 17.65 -55.16 -1.14
CA GLN A 315 16.30 -55.64 -0.81
C GLN A 315 15.57 -54.79 0.25
N SER A 316 16.20 -54.49 1.38
CA SER A 316 15.55 -53.69 2.44
C SER A 316 15.27 -52.24 2.02
N ALA A 317 16.07 -51.68 1.11
CA ALA A 317 15.83 -50.34 0.56
C ALA A 317 14.68 -50.38 -0.46
N TYR A 318 14.64 -51.42 -1.31
CA TYR A 318 13.54 -51.67 -2.22
C TYR A 318 12.20 -51.81 -1.49
N GLU A 319 12.15 -52.61 -0.44
CA GLU A 319 10.92 -52.85 0.34
C GLU A 319 10.34 -51.56 0.92
N ARG A 320 11.21 -50.68 1.44
CA ARG A 320 10.82 -49.37 1.94
C ARG A 320 10.28 -48.47 0.84
N GLU A 321 10.96 -48.42 -0.29
CA GLU A 321 10.57 -47.59 -1.44
C GLU A 321 9.26 -48.08 -2.07
N ALA A 322 9.10 -49.39 -2.24
CA ALA A 322 7.89 -50.02 -2.76
C ALA A 322 6.67 -49.76 -1.85
N SER A 323 6.86 -49.85 -0.53
CA SER A 323 5.80 -49.52 0.44
C SER A 323 5.37 -48.05 0.34
N LEU A 324 6.34 -47.13 0.16
CA LEU A 324 6.06 -45.71 -0.07
C LEU A 324 5.31 -45.48 -1.39
N ILE A 325 5.73 -46.16 -2.47
CA ILE A 325 5.06 -46.09 -3.78
C ILE A 325 3.62 -46.57 -3.68
N TYR A 326 3.33 -47.66 -2.94
CA TYR A 326 1.94 -48.11 -2.72
C TYR A 326 1.11 -47.10 -1.93
N GLY A 327 1.70 -46.39 -0.97
CA GLY A 327 1.06 -45.26 -0.29
C GLY A 327 0.68 -44.14 -1.26
N TYR A 328 1.63 -43.69 -2.08
CA TYR A 328 1.35 -42.69 -3.11
C TYR A 328 0.38 -43.18 -4.19
N LEU A 329 0.42 -44.46 -4.56
CA LEU A 329 -0.48 -45.05 -5.54
C LEU A 329 -1.92 -45.00 -5.02
N ARG A 330 -2.15 -45.38 -3.76
CA ARG A 330 -3.45 -45.24 -3.09
C ARG A 330 -3.96 -43.80 -3.13
N GLU A 331 -3.11 -42.84 -2.75
CA GLU A 331 -3.48 -41.43 -2.81
C GLU A 331 -3.75 -40.95 -4.24
N ALA A 332 -3.07 -41.50 -5.24
CA ALA A 332 -3.33 -41.21 -6.66
C ALA A 332 -4.66 -41.79 -7.14
N TRP A 333 -5.06 -42.98 -6.68
CA TRP A 333 -6.39 -43.54 -6.89
C TRP A 333 -7.48 -42.67 -6.26
N GLU A 334 -7.28 -42.19 -5.03
CA GLU A 334 -8.22 -41.25 -4.38
C GLU A 334 -8.35 -39.94 -5.18
N ARG A 335 -7.24 -39.42 -5.71
CA ARG A 335 -7.29 -38.25 -6.60
C ARG A 335 -7.99 -38.57 -7.93
N GLY A 336 -7.77 -39.76 -8.48
CA GLY A 336 -8.45 -40.25 -9.68
C GLY A 336 -9.96 -40.39 -9.47
N LEU A 337 -10.40 -40.82 -8.29
CA LEU A 337 -11.81 -40.85 -7.91
C LEU A 337 -12.42 -39.45 -7.95
N GLU A 338 -11.82 -38.47 -7.27
CA GLU A 338 -12.33 -37.09 -7.20
C GLU A 338 -12.31 -36.39 -8.58
N GLU A 339 -11.16 -36.39 -9.26
CA GLU A 339 -10.92 -35.65 -10.51
C GLU A 339 -11.55 -36.36 -11.73
N VAL A 340 -11.42 -37.69 -11.80
CA VAL A 340 -11.72 -38.47 -13.00
C VAL A 340 -13.01 -39.25 -12.86
N LEU A 341 -13.23 -40.05 -11.82
CA LEU A 341 -14.49 -40.83 -11.74
C LEU A 341 -15.69 -39.94 -11.44
N LEU A 342 -15.62 -39.10 -10.41
CA LEU A 342 -16.67 -38.15 -10.05
C LEU A 342 -16.70 -36.92 -10.95
N GLY A 343 -15.73 -36.77 -11.85
CA GLY A 343 -15.67 -35.66 -12.80
C GLY A 343 -15.57 -34.28 -12.12
N GLY A 344 -14.96 -34.21 -10.93
CA GLY A 344 -14.83 -32.97 -10.16
C GLY A 344 -16.12 -32.53 -9.45
N VAL A 345 -17.10 -33.43 -9.25
CA VAL A 345 -18.31 -33.12 -8.46
C VAL A 345 -17.99 -32.90 -6.99
N VAL A 346 -17.11 -33.73 -6.42
CA VAL A 346 -16.58 -33.57 -5.06
C VAL A 346 -15.06 -33.63 -5.12
N GLU A 347 -14.41 -32.58 -4.64
CA GLU A 347 -12.94 -32.48 -4.56
C GLU A 347 -12.56 -31.92 -3.19
N ARG A 348 -11.47 -32.43 -2.60
CA ARG A 348 -10.98 -31.90 -1.32
C ARG A 348 -10.63 -30.42 -1.45
N TYR A 349 -10.98 -29.65 -0.41
CA TYR A 349 -10.71 -28.21 -0.28
C TYR A 349 -11.45 -27.30 -1.26
N ARG A 350 -12.38 -27.82 -2.07
CA ARG A 350 -13.30 -27.00 -2.86
C ARG A 350 -14.57 -26.72 -2.03
N PRO A 351 -14.96 -25.46 -1.81
CA PRO A 351 -16.04 -25.11 -0.87
C PRO A 351 -17.48 -25.45 -1.32
N GLY A 352 -17.67 -26.35 -2.30
CA GLY A 352 -18.99 -26.76 -2.74
C GLY A 352 -19.02 -27.95 -3.70
N VAL A 353 -20.16 -28.65 -3.72
CA VAL A 353 -20.44 -29.77 -4.64
C VAL A 353 -20.82 -29.21 -6.00
N GLN A 354 -20.16 -29.66 -7.07
CA GLN A 354 -20.36 -29.14 -8.42
C GLN A 354 -21.56 -29.80 -9.11
N THR A 355 -22.76 -29.32 -8.81
CA THR A 355 -24.02 -29.88 -9.35
C THR A 355 -24.09 -29.85 -10.88
N GLN A 356 -23.45 -28.89 -11.53
CA GLN A 356 -23.38 -28.79 -12.98
C GLN A 356 -22.51 -29.90 -13.62
N GLN A 357 -21.66 -30.55 -12.83
CA GLN A 357 -20.80 -31.64 -13.31
C GLN A 357 -21.44 -33.03 -13.12
N VAL A 358 -22.65 -33.11 -12.55
CA VAL A 358 -23.35 -34.40 -12.31
C VAL A 358 -23.62 -35.15 -13.60
N ILE A 359 -23.77 -34.48 -14.74
CA ILE A 359 -23.92 -35.18 -16.03
C ILE A 359 -22.71 -36.07 -16.36
N LYS A 360 -21.51 -35.70 -15.87
CA LYS A 360 -20.29 -36.49 -16.02
C LYS A 360 -20.27 -37.74 -15.13
N ILE A 361 -21.21 -37.91 -14.22
CA ILE A 361 -21.34 -39.09 -13.36
C ILE A 361 -22.19 -40.18 -14.06
N ALA A 362 -22.93 -39.87 -15.12
CA ALA A 362 -23.82 -40.83 -15.76
C ALA A 362 -23.11 -41.97 -16.53
N ASP A 363 -21.79 -41.87 -16.73
CA ASP A 363 -21.04 -42.66 -17.71
C ASP A 363 -20.08 -43.70 -17.11
N PHE A 364 -19.91 -43.75 -15.78
CA PHE A 364 -19.04 -44.74 -15.15
C PHE A 364 -19.78 -46.05 -14.90
N THR A 365 -19.04 -47.14 -15.01
CA THR A 365 -19.54 -48.52 -15.05
C THR A 365 -19.29 -49.26 -13.73
N LYS A 366 -19.95 -50.40 -13.54
CA LYS A 366 -19.68 -51.28 -12.38
C LYS A 366 -18.22 -51.77 -12.38
N GLU A 367 -17.66 -51.95 -13.56
CA GLU A 367 -16.29 -52.35 -13.79
C GLU A 367 -15.31 -51.29 -13.28
N ASP A 368 -15.59 -50.01 -13.48
CA ASP A 368 -14.76 -48.92 -12.95
C ASP A 368 -14.74 -48.91 -11.41
N CYS A 369 -15.90 -49.16 -10.77
CA CYS A 369 -16.01 -49.26 -9.31
C CYS A 369 -15.26 -50.48 -8.76
N ARG A 370 -15.39 -51.63 -9.42
CA ARG A 370 -14.66 -52.86 -9.04
C ARG A 370 -13.15 -52.68 -9.19
N ALA A 371 -12.71 -52.02 -10.25
CA ALA A 371 -11.29 -51.72 -10.45
C ALA A 371 -10.74 -50.83 -9.33
N LEU A 372 -11.48 -49.77 -8.96
CA LEU A 372 -11.13 -48.90 -7.84
C LEU A 372 -11.07 -49.68 -6.52
N GLU A 373 -12.10 -50.46 -6.19
CA GLU A 373 -12.17 -51.23 -4.95
C GLU A 373 -11.03 -52.26 -4.86
N ALA A 374 -10.76 -52.98 -5.94
CA ALA A 374 -9.66 -53.94 -6.03
C ALA A 374 -8.30 -53.24 -5.84
N ALA A 375 -8.09 -52.10 -6.50
CA ALA A 375 -6.85 -51.34 -6.39
C ALA A 375 -6.65 -50.75 -4.99
N MET A 376 -7.70 -50.18 -4.38
CA MET A 376 -7.66 -49.65 -3.02
C MET A 376 -7.38 -50.74 -1.99
N THR A 377 -8.04 -51.91 -2.12
CA THR A 377 -7.80 -53.08 -1.27
C THR A 377 -6.36 -53.57 -1.41
N LYS A 378 -5.86 -53.65 -2.64
CA LYS A 378 -4.49 -54.06 -2.94
C LYS A 378 -3.46 -53.10 -2.34
N CYS A 379 -3.58 -51.79 -2.60
CA CYS A 379 -2.63 -50.79 -2.06
C CYS A 379 -2.63 -50.73 -0.53
N SER A 380 -3.78 -51.01 0.11
CA SER A 380 -3.90 -51.04 1.57
C SER A 380 -3.05 -52.15 2.24
N LYS A 381 -2.71 -53.21 1.50
CA LYS A 381 -1.91 -54.34 2.04
C LYS A 381 -0.48 -53.96 2.37
N TRP A 382 0.10 -52.98 1.68
CA TRP A 382 1.51 -52.58 1.87
C TRP A 382 1.67 -51.12 2.32
N LEU A 383 0.57 -50.49 2.75
CA LEU A 383 0.60 -49.15 3.32
C LEU A 383 1.22 -49.19 4.72
N PRO A 384 2.30 -48.43 4.99
CA PRO A 384 2.84 -48.30 6.34
C PRO A 384 1.88 -47.50 7.22
N GLY A 385 1.47 -48.05 8.37
CA GLY A 385 0.57 -47.38 9.33
C GLY A 385 -0.55 -48.24 9.91
N HIS A 386 -0.72 -49.47 9.42
CA HIS A 386 -1.56 -50.49 10.06
C HIS A 386 -0.67 -51.54 10.73
N ASP A 387 -0.90 -51.82 12.01
CA ASP A 387 -0.26 -52.95 12.70
C ASP A 387 -0.84 -54.25 12.15
N GLN A 388 -0.13 -54.85 11.19
CA GLN A 388 -0.53 -56.13 10.62
C GLN A 388 -0.05 -57.27 11.51
N ALA A 389 -0.91 -58.27 11.69
CA ALA A 389 -0.56 -59.49 12.41
C ALA A 389 0.76 -60.07 11.87
N ALA A 390 1.68 -60.44 12.76
CA ALA A 390 3.05 -60.85 12.39
C ALA A 390 3.12 -62.03 11.38
N ALA A 391 2.08 -62.87 11.33
CA ALA A 391 1.96 -63.99 10.38
C ALA A 391 1.37 -63.61 9.01
N ALA A 392 0.91 -62.36 8.84
CA ALA A 392 0.25 -61.87 7.63
C ALA A 392 1.09 -60.86 6.85
N ARG A 393 2.41 -60.75 7.12
CA ARG A 393 3.32 -59.92 6.34
C ARG A 393 3.38 -60.46 4.91
N ALA A 394 2.53 -59.92 4.05
CA ALA A 394 2.55 -60.22 2.63
C ALA A 394 3.90 -59.78 2.06
N GLU A 395 4.55 -60.65 1.30
CA GLU A 395 5.76 -60.29 0.57
C GLU A 395 5.50 -59.06 -0.30
N ILE A 396 6.47 -58.15 -0.31
CA ILE A 396 6.36 -56.92 -1.09
C ILE A 396 6.46 -57.30 -2.57
N PRO A 397 5.52 -56.85 -3.43
CA PRO A 397 5.49 -57.21 -4.83
C PRO A 397 6.79 -56.84 -5.55
N GLU A 398 7.18 -57.63 -6.54
CA GLU A 398 8.30 -57.34 -7.43
C GLU A 398 8.06 -56.08 -8.29
N PRO A 399 9.12 -55.46 -8.83
CA PRO A 399 8.98 -54.21 -9.60
C PRO A 399 8.03 -54.34 -10.80
N ALA A 400 7.98 -55.51 -11.44
CA ALA A 400 7.08 -55.77 -12.57
C ALA A 400 5.60 -55.70 -12.16
N VAL A 401 5.25 -56.22 -10.98
CA VAL A 401 3.88 -56.16 -10.45
C VAL A 401 3.53 -54.73 -10.06
N LEU A 402 4.46 -54.03 -9.39
CA LEU A 402 4.29 -52.63 -9.00
C LEU A 402 4.09 -51.72 -10.23
N LYS A 403 4.84 -51.97 -11.30
CA LYS A 403 4.67 -51.30 -12.59
C LYS A 403 3.28 -51.55 -13.18
N GLY A 404 2.84 -52.81 -13.21
CA GLY A 404 1.51 -53.17 -13.67
C GLY A 404 0.39 -52.46 -12.91
N ASP A 405 0.57 -52.26 -11.60
CA ASP A 405 -0.39 -51.53 -10.76
C ASP A 405 -0.44 -50.03 -11.07
N ILE A 406 0.71 -49.40 -11.35
CA ILE A 406 0.78 -47.99 -11.79
C ILE A 406 0.16 -47.83 -13.19
N ASP A 407 0.46 -48.75 -14.11
CA ASP A 407 -0.08 -48.74 -15.47
C ASP A 407 -1.61 -48.99 -15.44
N ALA A 408 -2.11 -49.81 -14.52
CA ALA A 408 -3.54 -50.01 -14.31
C ALA A 408 -4.27 -48.71 -13.93
N LEU A 409 -3.70 -47.87 -13.05
CA LEU A 409 -4.25 -46.55 -12.74
C LEU A 409 -4.27 -45.65 -13.98
N GLU A 410 -3.19 -45.63 -14.77
CA GLU A 410 -3.12 -44.81 -15.99
C GLU A 410 -4.13 -45.26 -17.06
N HIS A 411 -4.28 -46.57 -17.24
CA HIS A 411 -5.28 -47.15 -18.14
C HIS A 411 -6.70 -46.86 -17.67
N TRP A 412 -6.98 -46.96 -16.38
CA TRP A 412 -8.28 -46.62 -15.80
C TRP A 412 -8.62 -45.13 -16.00
N VAL A 413 -7.68 -44.22 -15.70
CA VAL A 413 -7.85 -42.78 -15.92
C VAL A 413 -8.08 -42.45 -17.39
N SER A 414 -7.26 -43.02 -18.28
CA SER A 414 -7.38 -42.75 -19.73
C SER A 414 -8.66 -43.35 -20.33
N GLY A 415 -9.09 -44.52 -19.85
CA GLY A 415 -10.33 -45.17 -20.25
C GLY A 415 -11.57 -44.32 -19.93
N ILE A 416 -11.66 -43.80 -18.70
CA ILE A 416 -12.76 -42.89 -18.31
C ILE A 416 -12.71 -41.60 -19.12
N ARG A 417 -11.53 -40.97 -19.26
CA ARG A 417 -11.41 -39.71 -20.02
C ARG A 417 -11.84 -39.87 -21.47
N LYS A 418 -11.46 -40.97 -22.13
CA LYS A 418 -11.87 -41.28 -23.51
C LYS A 418 -13.39 -41.39 -23.68
N ARG A 419 -14.13 -41.84 -22.66
CA ARG A 419 -15.60 -41.88 -22.71
C ARG A 419 -16.26 -40.51 -22.58
N ARG A 420 -15.51 -39.52 -22.07
CA ARG A 420 -15.97 -38.15 -21.77
C ARG A 420 -15.46 -37.08 -22.74
N THR A 421 -14.60 -37.49 -23.68
CA THR A 421 -14.12 -36.65 -24.78
C THR A 421 -15.02 -36.89 -25.97
#